data_AF-A0A8J7K5J0-F1
#
_entry.id   AF-A0A8J7K5J0-F1
#
_cell.length_a   1.000
_cell.length_b   1.000
_cell.length_c   1.000
_cell.angle_alpha   90.00
_cell.angle_beta   90.00
_cell.angle_gamma   90.00
#
_symmetry.space_group_name_H-M   'P 1'
#
loop_
_entity.id
_entity.type
_entity.pdbx_description
1 polymer ?
#
loop_
_entity_poly.entity_id
_entity_poly.type
_entity_poly.pdbx_seq_one_letter_code
_entity_poly.pdbx_strand_id
1 'polypeptide(L)'
;MDQTRILASSFSGCESFEILYVKPDWRLRKRDLGFNYLIDDLQQAVEHVPGDAIILHRIEEFFEVQDRIHIELFISAVTSAAKQVGKKLFITLQHDEAHQLYLEQVERYVDLELLVEKPVNGIDTREVTVLYSSLPVQQSNFSLVRKALGHFALQTSADMSTEESVDSGKILLISQDTALVNNLTYLLRDSDFSLKVIAPSVAEIVHQLISRPELIIFAAAESETAELMRIARDNHLKVLRISTEGYVRKLDRLQASQKGYLDLLERNFYLEDFVLVVERALRTRIYDTSFSELPEETPYLDCKRGFFERVQTFVDNGLCFSIFSFRTPGITCLENAQVLAGRPYDMVCYDEYSHTLKFFAANLLAHNAALVERKVLASDPDAELLAIQEAHEFRAGIPVEC
;
A
#
# COMPACT_ATOMS: atom_id res chain seq x y z
N MET A 1 -4.31 -9.74 21.18
CA MET A 1 -4.37 -11.22 21.27
C MET A 1 -3.08 -11.72 20.65
N ASP A 2 -2.21 -12.35 21.45
CA ASP A 2 -0.80 -12.63 21.20
C ASP A 2 -0.49 -13.32 19.86
N GLN A 3 0.51 -12.81 19.13
CA GLN A 3 1.11 -13.43 17.93
C GLN A 3 1.70 -14.82 18.23
N THR A 4 2.19 -14.98 19.45
CA THR A 4 2.62 -16.27 20.01
C THR A 4 1.49 -17.29 19.93
N ARG A 5 0.23 -16.87 20.06
CA ARG A 5 -0.92 -17.78 20.13
C ARG A 5 -1.26 -18.41 18.78
N ILE A 6 -0.93 -17.78 17.64
CA ILE A 6 -1.27 -18.30 16.30
C ILE A 6 -0.14 -19.16 15.74
N LEU A 7 1.11 -18.68 15.76
CA LEU A 7 2.27 -19.53 15.44
C LEU A 7 2.37 -20.67 16.45
N ALA A 8 2.30 -20.41 17.74
CA ALA A 8 2.18 -21.47 18.72
C ALA A 8 0.81 -22.14 18.74
N SER A 9 -0.17 -21.83 17.85
CA SER A 9 -1.33 -22.70 17.57
C SER A 9 -1.09 -23.65 16.39
N SER A 10 -0.43 -23.17 15.34
CA SER A 10 0.10 -24.01 14.26
C SER A 10 1.15 -24.98 14.79
N PHE A 11 1.85 -24.62 15.86
CA PHE A 11 2.73 -25.49 16.65
C PHE A 11 2.13 -25.89 18.03
N SER A 12 0.90 -25.47 18.40
CA SER A 12 0.31 -25.84 19.71
C SER A 12 0.05 -27.33 19.74
N GLY A 13 0.42 -27.97 20.85
CA GLY A 13 0.25 -29.40 21.00
C GLY A 13 1.24 -30.23 20.17
N CYS A 14 2.29 -29.61 19.61
CA CYS A 14 3.43 -30.34 19.09
C CYS A 14 4.50 -30.43 20.17
N GLU A 15 4.46 -31.49 20.98
CA GLU A 15 5.46 -31.75 22.02
C GLU A 15 6.67 -32.50 21.46
N SER A 16 6.45 -33.25 20.38
CA SER A 16 7.49 -34.00 19.68
C SER A 16 7.29 -33.95 18.16
N PHE A 17 8.40 -33.94 17.44
CA PHE A 17 8.42 -34.01 15.98
C PHE A 17 9.44 -35.03 15.50
N GLU A 18 9.20 -35.58 14.33
CA GLU A 18 10.13 -36.47 13.65
C GLU A 18 10.42 -35.96 12.24
N ILE A 19 11.68 -36.06 11.83
CA ILE A 19 12.12 -35.64 10.49
C ILE A 19 12.34 -36.87 9.64
N LEU A 20 11.61 -36.95 8.53
CA LEU A 20 11.77 -38.00 7.53
C LEU A 20 12.59 -37.47 6.35
N TYR A 21 13.59 -38.25 5.99
CA TYR A 21 14.49 -37.97 4.87
C TYR A 21 14.27 -39.00 3.76
N VAL A 22 14.49 -38.57 2.53
CA VAL A 22 14.49 -39.47 1.38
C VAL A 22 15.64 -40.48 1.52
N LYS A 23 15.32 -41.79 1.42
CA LYS A 23 16.32 -42.86 1.52
C LYS A 23 17.34 -42.73 0.37
N PRO A 24 18.65 -42.93 0.58
CA PRO A 24 19.65 -42.79 -0.49
C PRO A 24 19.42 -43.67 -1.72
N ASP A 25 18.77 -44.83 -1.55
CA ASP A 25 18.45 -45.80 -2.59
C ASP A 25 17.06 -45.61 -3.21
N TRP A 26 16.37 -44.49 -2.95
CA TRP A 26 14.99 -44.25 -3.38
C TRP A 26 14.78 -44.42 -4.90
N ARG A 27 15.74 -43.99 -5.74
CA ARG A 27 15.65 -44.11 -7.20
C ARG A 27 15.59 -45.56 -7.66
N LEU A 28 16.38 -46.43 -7.02
CA LEU A 28 16.40 -47.86 -7.32
C LEU A 28 15.07 -48.49 -6.90
N ARG A 29 14.60 -48.18 -5.68
CA ARG A 29 13.30 -48.67 -5.19
C ARG A 29 12.14 -48.21 -6.05
N LYS A 30 12.15 -46.95 -6.49
CA LYS A 30 11.13 -46.38 -7.38
C LYS A 30 11.08 -47.07 -8.73
N ARG A 31 12.23 -47.35 -9.32
CA ARG A 31 12.33 -48.08 -10.58
C ARG A 31 11.81 -49.51 -10.43
N ASP A 32 12.16 -50.17 -9.33
CA ASP A 32 11.90 -51.60 -9.16
C ASP A 32 10.47 -51.89 -8.64
N LEU A 33 9.86 -50.97 -7.88
CA LEU A 33 8.58 -51.16 -7.20
C LEU A 33 7.47 -50.19 -7.65
N GLY A 34 7.82 -49.16 -8.42
CA GLY A 34 6.90 -48.16 -8.93
C GLY A 34 6.54 -47.07 -7.92
N PHE A 35 5.83 -46.03 -8.41
CA PHE A 35 5.47 -44.85 -7.62
C PHE A 35 4.50 -45.17 -6.48
N ASN A 36 3.51 -46.04 -6.72
CA ASN A 36 2.49 -46.39 -5.72
C ASN A 36 3.08 -47.04 -4.46
N TYR A 37 4.07 -47.92 -4.61
CA TYR A 37 4.74 -48.53 -3.47
C TYR A 37 5.37 -47.49 -2.53
N LEU A 38 5.85 -46.37 -3.08
CA LEU A 38 6.48 -45.31 -2.30
C LEU A 38 5.44 -44.45 -1.59
N ILE A 39 4.28 -44.23 -2.20
CA ILE A 39 3.14 -43.60 -1.51
C ILE A 39 2.78 -44.46 -0.30
N ASP A 40 2.66 -45.78 -0.48
CA ASP A 40 2.32 -46.71 0.59
C ASP A 40 3.38 -46.72 1.72
N ASP A 41 4.68 -46.73 1.38
CA ASP A 41 5.79 -46.66 2.36
C ASP A 41 5.75 -45.35 3.17
N LEU A 42 5.41 -44.23 2.52
CA LEU A 42 5.27 -42.93 3.18
C LEU A 42 4.02 -42.80 4.02
N GLN A 43 2.88 -43.34 3.58
CA GLN A 43 1.67 -43.38 4.39
C GLN A 43 1.91 -44.22 5.66
N GLN A 44 2.54 -45.38 5.52
CA GLN A 44 2.95 -46.19 6.66
C GLN A 44 3.91 -45.44 7.57
N ALA A 45 4.89 -44.71 7.02
CA ALA A 45 5.79 -43.89 7.82
C ALA A 45 5.00 -42.82 8.61
N VAL A 46 4.10 -42.08 7.96
CA VAL A 46 3.28 -41.05 8.61
C VAL A 46 2.39 -41.62 9.71
N GLU A 47 1.83 -42.81 9.51
CA GLU A 47 1.01 -43.49 10.50
C GLU A 47 1.82 -43.93 11.74
N HIS A 48 2.98 -44.54 11.53
CA HIS A 48 3.71 -45.26 12.58
C HIS A 48 4.80 -44.45 13.29
N VAL A 49 5.27 -43.36 12.69
CA VAL A 49 6.33 -42.51 13.27
C VAL A 49 5.83 -41.84 14.55
N PRO A 50 6.59 -41.86 15.65
CA PRO A 50 6.16 -41.23 16.89
C PRO A 50 6.06 -39.70 16.76
N GLY A 51 5.20 -39.10 17.57
CA GLY A 51 5.08 -37.65 17.71
C GLY A 51 3.90 -37.00 17.01
N ASP A 52 3.75 -35.71 17.31
CA ASP A 52 2.56 -34.91 16.99
C ASP A 52 2.73 -34.15 15.67
N ALA A 53 3.98 -34.03 15.20
CA ALA A 53 4.36 -33.38 13.96
C ALA A 53 5.38 -34.22 13.18
N ILE A 54 5.26 -34.21 11.86
CA ILE A 54 6.18 -34.86 10.93
C ILE A 54 6.72 -33.81 9.96
N ILE A 55 8.04 -33.79 9.79
CA ILE A 55 8.72 -32.94 8.81
C ILE A 55 9.24 -33.82 7.67
N LEU A 56 8.66 -33.67 6.48
CA LEU A 56 9.19 -34.25 5.25
C LEU A 56 10.26 -33.33 4.70
N HIS A 57 11.52 -33.70 4.89
CA HIS A 57 12.64 -32.87 4.50
C HIS A 57 13.04 -33.09 3.04
N ARG A 58 13.14 -31.99 2.29
CA ARG A 58 13.54 -31.91 0.88
C ARG A 58 12.82 -32.89 -0.04
N ILE A 59 11.49 -32.92 0.07
CA ILE A 59 10.68 -33.89 -0.68
C ILE A 59 10.72 -33.65 -2.20
N GLU A 60 11.10 -32.46 -2.65
CA GLU A 60 11.35 -32.16 -4.06
C GLU A 60 12.37 -33.11 -4.69
N GLU A 61 13.36 -33.61 -3.93
CA GLU A 61 14.36 -34.55 -4.44
C GLU A 61 13.75 -35.88 -4.91
N PHE A 62 12.56 -36.20 -4.43
CA PHE A 62 11.85 -37.44 -4.75
C PHE A 62 11.14 -37.39 -6.12
N PHE A 63 10.89 -36.20 -6.65
CA PHE A 63 10.17 -35.99 -7.91
C PHE A 63 11.14 -35.68 -9.04
N GLU A 64 11.09 -36.47 -10.10
CA GLU A 64 11.73 -36.14 -11.37
C GLU A 64 10.72 -35.37 -12.25
N VAL A 65 11.20 -34.69 -13.30
CA VAL A 65 10.35 -33.87 -14.19
C VAL A 65 9.14 -34.66 -14.75
N GLN A 66 9.32 -35.96 -14.98
CA GLN A 66 8.30 -36.88 -15.47
C GLN A 66 7.20 -37.23 -14.44
N ASP A 67 7.43 -36.96 -13.16
CA ASP A 67 6.51 -37.31 -12.07
C ASP A 67 5.50 -36.21 -11.74
N ARG A 68 5.42 -35.12 -12.52
CA ARG A 68 4.54 -33.97 -12.24
C ARG A 68 3.08 -34.37 -11.97
N ILE A 69 2.58 -35.36 -12.73
CA ILE A 69 1.20 -35.88 -12.61
C ILE A 69 0.97 -36.59 -11.27
N HIS A 70 2.04 -37.07 -10.62
CA HIS A 70 1.97 -37.84 -9.38
C HIS A 70 2.16 -36.99 -8.12
N ILE A 71 2.54 -35.70 -8.24
CA ILE A 71 2.74 -34.80 -7.10
C ILE A 71 1.44 -34.60 -6.32
N GLU A 72 0.33 -34.31 -7.00
CA GLU A 72 -0.97 -34.10 -6.33
C GLU A 72 -1.44 -35.37 -5.61
N LEU A 73 -1.32 -36.52 -6.27
CA LEU A 73 -1.67 -37.83 -5.68
C LEU A 73 -0.85 -38.10 -4.43
N PHE A 74 0.45 -37.84 -4.49
CA PHE A 74 1.35 -37.98 -3.36
C PHE A 74 0.91 -37.10 -2.18
N ILE A 75 0.68 -35.81 -2.43
CA ILE A 75 0.38 -34.85 -1.37
C ILE A 75 -0.99 -35.12 -0.75
N SER A 76 -1.97 -35.44 -1.58
CA SER A 76 -3.29 -35.88 -1.12
C SER A 76 -3.21 -37.12 -0.22
N ALA A 77 -2.39 -38.12 -0.61
CA ALA A 77 -2.23 -39.36 0.15
C ALA A 77 -1.57 -39.13 1.53
N VAL A 78 -0.49 -38.33 1.56
CA VAL A 78 0.27 -38.05 2.78
C VAL A 78 -0.49 -37.12 3.73
N THR A 79 -1.13 -36.07 3.20
CA THR A 79 -1.96 -35.15 4.02
C THR A 79 -3.17 -35.87 4.60
N SER A 80 -3.80 -36.76 3.83
CA SER A 80 -4.90 -37.61 4.31
C SER A 80 -4.44 -38.55 5.42
N ALA A 81 -3.30 -39.20 5.26
CA ALA A 81 -2.72 -40.07 6.29
C ALA A 81 -2.44 -39.28 7.59
N ALA A 82 -1.76 -38.13 7.48
CA ALA A 82 -1.45 -37.27 8.63
C ALA A 82 -2.72 -36.81 9.36
N LYS A 83 -3.75 -36.41 8.60
CA LYS A 83 -5.05 -35.98 9.15
C LYS A 83 -5.78 -37.11 9.88
N GLN A 84 -5.74 -38.35 9.36
CA GLN A 84 -6.37 -39.51 10.00
C GLN A 84 -5.76 -39.83 11.35
N VAL A 85 -4.43 -39.69 11.49
CA VAL A 85 -3.72 -39.90 12.75
C VAL A 85 -3.61 -38.65 13.62
N GLY A 86 -4.19 -37.53 13.19
CA GLY A 86 -4.20 -36.27 13.93
C GLY A 86 -2.84 -35.57 14.05
N LYS A 87 -1.89 -35.89 13.16
CA LYS A 87 -0.54 -35.31 13.16
C LYS A 87 -0.46 -34.09 12.26
N LYS A 88 0.38 -33.13 12.64
CA LYS A 88 0.72 -31.99 11.78
C LYS A 88 1.80 -32.38 10.77
N LEU A 89 1.67 -31.92 9.54
CA LEU A 89 2.60 -32.21 8.46
C LEU A 89 3.30 -30.93 8.02
N PHE A 90 4.63 -30.97 8.04
CA PHE A 90 5.49 -29.91 7.51
C PHE A 90 6.28 -30.47 6.34
N ILE A 91 6.41 -29.69 5.29
CA ILE A 91 7.20 -30.05 4.12
C ILE A 91 8.21 -28.92 3.89
N THR A 92 9.47 -29.28 3.68
CA THR A 92 10.51 -28.30 3.34
C THR A 92 10.92 -28.49 1.89
N LEU A 93 11.08 -27.40 1.16
CA LEU A 93 11.51 -27.39 -0.24
C LEU A 93 12.72 -26.48 -0.42
N GLN A 94 13.60 -26.82 -1.36
CA GLN A 94 14.54 -25.85 -1.92
C GLN A 94 13.82 -24.89 -2.88
N HIS A 95 14.26 -23.63 -2.87
CA HIS A 95 13.75 -22.59 -3.74
C HIS A 95 14.52 -22.60 -5.07
N ASP A 96 14.17 -23.55 -5.95
CA ASP A 96 14.73 -23.71 -7.30
C ASP A 96 13.61 -23.77 -8.37
N GLU A 97 13.93 -24.06 -9.63
CA GLU A 97 12.92 -24.14 -10.71
C GLU A 97 11.86 -25.24 -10.48
N ALA A 98 12.17 -26.28 -9.68
CA ALA A 98 11.22 -27.33 -9.32
C ALA A 98 10.20 -26.87 -8.26
N HIS A 99 10.50 -25.79 -7.53
CA HIS A 99 9.62 -25.17 -6.55
C HIS A 99 8.30 -24.67 -7.14
N GLN A 100 8.33 -24.02 -8.32
CA GLN A 100 7.11 -23.52 -8.96
C GLN A 100 6.19 -24.66 -9.40
N LEU A 101 6.77 -25.73 -9.96
CA LEU A 101 6.02 -26.92 -10.38
C LEU A 101 5.35 -27.61 -9.19
N TYR A 102 5.99 -27.60 -8.02
CA TYR A 102 5.44 -28.15 -6.80
C TYR A 102 4.30 -27.29 -6.25
N LEU A 103 4.51 -25.97 -6.08
CA LEU A 103 3.52 -25.05 -5.51
C LEU A 103 2.18 -25.04 -6.26
N GLU A 104 2.21 -25.01 -7.59
CA GLU A 104 1.00 -25.07 -8.42
C GLU A 104 0.12 -26.29 -8.12
N GLN A 105 0.72 -27.41 -7.73
CA GLN A 105 0.02 -28.68 -7.51
C GLN A 105 -0.45 -28.86 -6.06
N VAL A 106 0.08 -28.08 -5.11
CA VAL A 106 -0.16 -28.29 -3.68
C VAL A 106 -0.92 -27.17 -2.98
N GLU A 107 -1.16 -26.03 -3.64
CA GLU A 107 -1.79 -24.84 -3.06
C GLU A 107 -3.07 -25.14 -2.25
N ARG A 108 -3.88 -26.11 -2.71
CA ARG A 108 -5.14 -26.52 -2.05
C ARG A 108 -4.97 -27.30 -0.74
N TYR A 109 -3.75 -27.73 -0.44
CA TYR A 109 -3.40 -28.55 0.72
C TYR A 109 -2.51 -27.81 1.73
N VAL A 110 -2.25 -26.52 1.50
CA VAL A 110 -1.37 -25.69 2.33
C VAL A 110 -2.22 -24.82 3.26
N ASP A 111 -1.94 -24.89 4.56
CA ASP A 111 -2.51 -23.98 5.57
C ASP A 111 -1.58 -22.81 5.90
N LEU A 112 -0.27 -22.99 5.72
CA LEU A 112 0.77 -22.02 6.03
C LEU A 112 1.99 -22.28 5.16
N GLU A 113 2.48 -21.25 4.48
CA GLU A 113 3.73 -21.28 3.71
C GLU A 113 4.71 -20.27 4.30
N LEU A 114 5.93 -20.73 4.58
CA LEU A 114 7.00 -19.93 5.16
C LEU A 114 8.25 -20.00 4.27
N LEU A 115 8.79 -18.84 3.92
CA LEU A 115 10.13 -18.69 3.38
C LEU A 115 11.11 -18.47 4.54
N VAL A 116 12.10 -19.34 4.68
CA VAL A 116 13.14 -19.23 5.72
C VAL A 116 14.46 -18.93 5.05
N GLU A 117 14.99 -17.74 5.26
CA GLU A 117 16.24 -17.31 4.64
C GLU A 117 17.47 -17.91 5.30
N LYS A 118 18.56 -18.00 4.53
CA LYS A 118 19.87 -18.40 5.08
C LYS A 118 20.40 -17.28 5.99
N PRO A 119 21.05 -17.62 7.11
CA PRO A 119 21.63 -16.61 7.98
C PRO A 119 22.68 -15.79 7.23
N VAL A 120 22.53 -14.46 7.27
CA VAL A 120 23.47 -13.52 6.69
C VAL A 120 24.57 -13.24 7.72
N ASN A 121 25.84 -13.33 7.31
CA ASN A 121 27.02 -12.96 8.13
C ASN A 121 27.31 -13.82 9.37
N GLY A 122 26.87 -15.09 9.44
CA GLY A 122 27.22 -15.99 10.54
C GLY A 122 26.58 -15.64 11.88
N ILE A 123 25.63 -14.71 11.87
CA ILE A 123 24.73 -14.44 13.00
C ILE A 123 23.68 -15.56 12.99
N ASP A 124 23.43 -16.15 14.16
CA ASP A 124 22.50 -17.25 14.39
C ASP A 124 21.00 -16.80 14.28
N THR A 125 20.73 -15.88 13.36
CA THR A 125 19.43 -15.29 13.07
C THR A 125 18.97 -15.73 11.68
N ARG A 126 17.73 -16.20 11.59
CA ARG A 126 17.07 -16.55 10.32
C ARG A 126 15.85 -15.67 10.12
N GLU A 127 15.79 -14.97 9.01
CA GLU A 127 14.57 -14.27 8.61
C GLU A 127 13.53 -15.27 8.12
N VAL A 128 12.29 -15.10 8.56
CA VAL A 128 11.15 -15.92 8.19
C VAL A 128 10.04 -15.01 7.66
N THR A 129 9.62 -15.30 6.44
CA THR A 129 8.55 -14.59 5.73
C THR A 129 7.37 -15.53 5.56
N VAL A 130 6.19 -15.13 6.00
CA VAL A 130 4.92 -15.82 5.74
C VAL A 130 4.47 -15.48 4.33
N LEU A 131 4.55 -16.46 3.42
CA LEU A 131 4.13 -16.30 2.03
C LEU A 131 2.62 -16.49 1.86
N TYR A 132 2.06 -17.45 2.61
CA TYR A 132 0.64 -17.78 2.59
C TYR A 132 0.16 -18.23 3.98
N SER A 133 -1.08 -17.90 4.34
CA SER A 133 -1.76 -18.55 5.46
C SER A 133 -3.27 -18.58 5.24
N SER A 134 -3.89 -19.72 5.56
CA SER A 134 -5.35 -19.87 5.60
C SER A 134 -5.98 -19.17 6.81
N LEU A 135 -5.16 -18.70 7.77
CA LEU A 135 -5.58 -17.98 8.97
C LEU A 135 -5.06 -16.54 8.94
N PRO A 136 -5.75 -15.59 9.61
CA PRO A 136 -5.27 -14.20 9.69
C PRO A 136 -3.94 -14.11 10.44
N VAL A 137 -2.93 -13.54 9.78
CA VAL A 137 -1.59 -13.32 10.33
C VAL A 137 -1.37 -11.82 10.55
N GLN A 138 -0.91 -11.42 11.73
CA GLN A 138 -0.65 -10.00 12.05
C GLN A 138 0.68 -9.48 11.51
N GLN A 139 1.69 -10.33 11.36
CA GLN A 139 3.01 -9.96 10.83
C GLN A 139 3.48 -10.99 9.82
N SER A 140 3.81 -10.55 8.61
CA SER A 140 4.31 -11.39 7.54
C SER A 140 5.81 -11.66 7.62
N ASN A 141 6.57 -10.93 8.44
CA ASN A 141 8.03 -11.07 8.55
C ASN A 141 8.46 -11.10 10.02
N PHE A 142 9.32 -12.05 10.38
CA PHE A 142 9.93 -12.13 11.72
C PHE A 142 11.28 -12.85 11.68
N SER A 143 12.14 -12.56 12.64
CA SER A 143 13.46 -13.19 12.73
C SER A 143 13.48 -14.26 13.84
N LEU A 144 14.08 -15.42 13.57
CA LEU A 144 14.34 -16.46 14.56
C LEU A 144 15.80 -16.41 14.99
N VAL A 145 16.06 -16.01 16.23
CA VAL A 145 17.40 -15.90 16.82
C VAL A 145 17.67 -17.10 17.71
N ARG A 146 18.73 -17.87 17.42
CA ARG A 146 19.15 -18.97 18.29
C ARG A 146 19.89 -18.41 19.52
N LYS A 147 19.35 -18.63 20.71
CA LYS A 147 19.98 -18.32 21.99
C LYS A 147 20.99 -19.41 22.39
N ALA A 148 21.89 -19.08 23.32
CA ALA A 148 23.03 -19.90 23.78
C ALA A 148 22.70 -21.33 24.28
N LEU A 149 21.41 -21.67 24.45
CA LEU A 149 20.93 -22.98 24.89
C LEU A 149 20.19 -23.76 23.78
N GLY A 150 20.24 -23.29 22.52
CA GLY A 150 19.54 -23.91 21.40
C GLY A 150 18.04 -23.54 21.30
N HIS A 151 17.55 -22.69 22.19
CA HIS A 151 16.21 -22.11 22.08
C HIS A 151 16.16 -21.03 21.01
N PHE A 152 15.12 -21.01 20.20
CA PHE A 152 14.86 -19.92 19.25
C PHE A 152 14.00 -18.85 19.93
N ALA A 153 14.46 -17.61 19.90
CA ALA A 153 13.68 -16.45 20.27
C ALA A 153 13.16 -15.80 18.99
N LEU A 154 11.85 -15.53 18.97
CA LEU A 154 11.23 -14.79 17.90
C LEU A 154 11.53 -13.31 18.16
N GLN A 155 12.27 -12.71 17.25
CA GLN A 155 12.58 -11.29 17.26
C GLN A 155 11.67 -10.68 16.20
N THR A 156 10.60 -10.05 16.67
CA THR A 156 9.79 -9.17 15.82
C THR A 156 10.50 -7.82 15.75
N SER A 157 10.18 -7.02 14.73
CA SER A 157 10.64 -5.63 14.63
C SER A 157 10.37 -4.79 15.90
N ALA A 158 9.49 -5.24 16.80
CA ALA A 158 9.21 -4.58 18.07
C ALA A 158 10.32 -4.72 19.14
N ASP A 159 11.26 -5.66 19.02
CA ASP A 159 12.26 -5.96 20.06
C ASP A 159 13.67 -5.39 19.77
N MET A 160 13.86 -4.62 18.70
CA MET A 160 15.18 -4.08 18.29
C MET A 160 15.31 -2.55 18.27
N SER A 161 14.29 -1.78 18.64
CA SER A 161 14.46 -0.32 18.73
C SER A 161 13.43 0.34 19.63
N THR A 162 13.88 0.77 20.80
CA THR A 162 13.50 2.07 21.35
C THR A 162 13.80 3.14 20.30
N GLU A 163 12.84 3.37 19.40
CA GLU A 163 12.53 4.61 18.69
C GLU A 163 11.29 4.29 17.84
N GLU A 164 10.20 4.99 18.13
CA GLU A 164 8.89 4.81 17.50
C GLU A 164 8.99 5.00 15.99
N SER A 165 8.91 3.91 15.22
CA SER A 165 8.42 3.97 13.85
C SER A 165 7.10 3.21 13.80
N VAL A 166 6.01 3.97 13.83
CA VAL A 166 4.66 3.49 13.50
C VAL A 166 4.76 2.68 12.21
N ASP A 167 4.28 1.44 12.23
CA ASP A 167 4.22 0.58 11.04
C ASP A 167 3.24 1.27 10.06
N SER A 168 3.79 2.10 9.17
CA SER A 168 2.97 2.99 8.36
C SER A 168 2.20 2.18 7.33
N GLY A 169 0.88 2.39 7.27
CA GLY A 169 0.02 1.87 6.22
C GLY A 169 0.56 2.19 4.82
N LYS A 170 0.18 1.43 3.79
CA LYS A 170 0.72 1.62 2.42
C LYS A 170 -0.39 2.01 1.46
N ILE A 171 -0.23 3.18 0.84
CA ILE A 171 -1.08 3.67 -0.25
C ILE A 171 -0.29 3.59 -1.55
N LEU A 172 -0.85 2.94 -2.57
CA LEU A 172 -0.25 2.83 -3.89
C LEU A 172 -0.90 3.83 -4.85
N LEU A 173 -0.13 4.78 -5.37
CA LEU A 173 -0.55 5.69 -6.44
C LEU A 173 0.01 5.22 -7.78
N ILE A 174 -0.90 4.96 -8.73
CA ILE A 174 -0.57 4.59 -10.10
C ILE A 174 -0.85 5.80 -10.99
N SER A 175 0.19 6.57 -11.31
CA SER A 175 0.08 7.79 -12.10
C SER A 175 1.41 8.21 -12.72
N GLN A 176 1.34 8.99 -13.81
CA GLN A 176 2.46 9.75 -14.35
C GLN A 176 2.28 11.26 -14.18
N ASP A 177 1.16 11.69 -13.59
CA ASP A 177 0.87 13.11 -13.37
C ASP A 177 1.66 13.62 -12.18
N THR A 178 2.71 14.39 -12.45
CA THR A 178 3.61 14.93 -11.43
C THR A 178 2.91 15.88 -10.46
N ALA A 179 1.92 16.64 -10.94
CA ALA A 179 1.16 17.56 -10.08
C ALA A 179 0.31 16.77 -9.07
N LEU A 180 -0.37 15.72 -9.54
CA LEU A 180 -1.12 14.82 -8.66
C LEU A 180 -0.20 14.14 -7.64
N VAL A 181 0.95 13.63 -8.07
CA VAL A 181 1.95 13.00 -7.19
C VAL A 181 2.39 13.95 -6.07
N ASN A 182 2.76 15.18 -6.43
CA ASN A 182 3.21 16.17 -5.47
C ASN A 182 2.10 16.54 -4.47
N ASN A 183 0.88 16.76 -4.96
CA ASN A 183 -0.26 17.11 -4.12
C ASN A 183 -0.62 16.00 -3.14
N LEU A 184 -0.64 14.74 -3.59
CA LEU A 184 -0.92 13.61 -2.70
C LEU A 184 0.22 13.32 -1.72
N THR A 185 1.48 13.51 -2.13
CA THR A 185 2.64 13.40 -1.23
C THR A 185 2.57 14.47 -0.14
N TYR A 186 2.19 15.69 -0.49
CA TYR A 186 2.01 16.78 0.48
C TYR A 186 0.84 16.50 1.43
N LEU A 187 -0.28 15.98 0.92
CA LEU A 187 -1.47 15.67 1.72
C LEU A 187 -1.22 14.57 2.76
N LEU A 188 -0.49 13.52 2.39
CA LEU A 188 -0.27 12.34 3.24
C LEU A 188 0.97 12.44 4.15
N ARG A 189 1.68 13.58 4.14
CA ARG A 189 3.02 13.71 4.75
C ARG A 189 3.10 13.41 6.24
N ASP A 190 2.05 13.77 6.98
CA ASP A 190 1.98 13.68 8.44
C ASP A 190 0.97 12.60 8.83
N SER A 191 0.58 11.75 7.86
CA SER A 191 -0.28 10.61 8.09
C SER A 191 0.54 9.38 8.44
N ASP A 192 -0.09 8.41 9.09
CA ASP A 192 0.50 7.08 9.33
C ASP A 192 0.63 6.25 8.03
N PHE A 193 0.44 6.83 6.84
CA PHE A 193 0.50 6.12 5.56
C PHE A 193 1.67 6.58 4.70
N SER A 194 2.43 5.61 4.20
CA SER A 194 3.43 5.82 3.16
C SER A 194 2.78 5.80 1.77
N LEU A 195 3.07 6.81 0.96
CA LEU A 195 2.64 6.88 -0.44
C LEU A 195 3.73 6.28 -1.34
N LYS A 196 3.42 5.16 -2.01
CA LYS A 196 4.26 4.58 -3.05
C LYS A 196 3.73 4.96 -4.42
N VAL A 197 4.58 5.56 -5.24
CA VAL A 197 4.22 6.00 -6.60
C VAL A 197 4.82 5.06 -7.63
N ILE A 198 4.00 4.61 -8.59
CA ILE A 198 4.46 3.83 -9.73
C ILE A 198 3.89 4.35 -11.04
N ALA A 199 4.65 4.13 -12.11
CA ALA A 199 4.14 4.31 -13.46
C ALA A 199 3.07 3.23 -13.78
N PRO A 200 2.11 3.53 -14.67
CA PRO A 200 1.07 2.60 -15.06
C PRO A 200 1.60 1.54 -16.04
N SER A 201 2.42 0.63 -15.52
CA SER A 201 2.92 -0.55 -16.22
C SER A 201 2.25 -1.77 -15.63
N VAL A 202 1.69 -2.65 -16.46
CA VAL A 202 1.02 -3.89 -15.98
C VAL A 202 1.95 -4.69 -15.07
N ALA A 203 3.22 -4.87 -15.46
CA ALA A 203 4.18 -5.64 -14.67
C ALA A 203 4.45 -4.99 -13.30
N GLU A 204 4.60 -3.66 -13.27
CA GLU A 204 4.85 -2.92 -12.03
C GLU A 204 3.62 -2.92 -11.12
N ILE A 205 2.44 -2.72 -11.70
CA ILE A 205 1.16 -2.81 -11.00
C ILE A 205 1.03 -4.18 -10.33
N VAL A 206 1.16 -5.27 -11.10
CA VAL A 206 1.04 -6.64 -10.58
C VAL A 206 2.04 -6.87 -9.43
N HIS A 207 3.30 -6.48 -9.60
CA HIS A 207 4.33 -6.61 -8.58
C HIS A 207 3.98 -5.83 -7.30
N GLN A 208 3.46 -4.61 -7.42
CA GLN A 208 3.09 -3.82 -6.24
C GLN A 208 1.81 -4.30 -5.56
N LEU A 209 0.87 -4.89 -6.28
CA LEU A 209 -0.36 -5.44 -5.69
C LEU A 209 -0.09 -6.62 -4.74
N ILE A 210 1.03 -7.34 -4.93
CA ILE A 210 1.47 -8.42 -4.01
C ILE A 210 1.71 -7.88 -2.60
N SER A 211 2.16 -6.63 -2.47
CA SER A 211 2.36 -5.98 -1.17
C SER A 211 1.07 -5.61 -0.43
N ARG A 212 -0.10 -5.89 -1.05
CA ARG A 212 -1.45 -5.65 -0.54
C ARG A 212 -1.62 -4.26 0.09
N PRO A 213 -1.44 -3.19 -0.70
CA PRO A 213 -1.67 -1.82 -0.22
C PRO A 213 -3.11 -1.67 0.31
N GLU A 214 -3.29 -0.85 1.33
CA GLU A 214 -4.60 -0.63 1.97
C GLU A 214 -5.55 0.17 1.08
N LEU A 215 -4.97 1.02 0.24
CA LEU A 215 -5.66 1.75 -0.80
C LEU A 215 -4.79 1.86 -2.05
N ILE A 216 -5.41 1.61 -3.20
CA ILE A 216 -4.83 1.86 -4.51
C ILE A 216 -5.55 3.05 -5.11
N ILE A 217 -4.81 4.07 -5.52
CA ILE A 217 -5.31 5.22 -6.24
C ILE A 217 -4.85 5.08 -7.69
N PHE A 218 -5.79 4.81 -8.59
CA PHE A 218 -5.51 4.61 -10.01
C PHE A 218 -5.88 5.86 -10.82
N ALA A 219 -4.86 6.53 -11.36
CA ALA A 219 -4.97 7.76 -12.14
C ALA A 219 -4.20 7.64 -13.47
N ALA A 220 -4.55 6.62 -14.27
CA ALA A 220 -3.98 6.35 -15.60
C ALA A 220 -5.06 6.00 -16.64
N ALA A 221 -4.71 5.53 -17.84
CA ALA A 221 -5.69 5.22 -18.89
C ALA A 221 -6.45 3.91 -18.64
N GLU A 222 -7.66 3.78 -19.20
CA GLU A 222 -8.51 2.58 -18.94
C GLU A 222 -7.93 1.29 -19.53
N SER A 223 -7.09 1.36 -20.57
CA SER A 223 -6.45 0.20 -21.19
C SER A 223 -5.60 -0.64 -20.22
N GLU A 224 -5.20 -0.07 -19.08
CA GLU A 224 -4.33 -0.70 -18.07
C GLU A 224 -5.12 -1.26 -16.87
N THR A 225 -6.46 -1.19 -16.90
CA THR A 225 -7.31 -1.47 -15.72
C THR A 225 -7.79 -2.90 -15.55
N ALA A 226 -7.86 -3.70 -16.63
CA ALA A 226 -8.51 -5.01 -16.56
C ALA A 226 -7.81 -5.96 -15.56
N GLU A 227 -6.48 -6.03 -15.64
CA GLU A 227 -5.67 -6.89 -14.80
C GLU A 227 -5.61 -6.39 -13.35
N LEU A 228 -5.48 -5.07 -13.17
CA LEU A 228 -5.58 -4.42 -11.85
C LEU A 228 -6.88 -4.79 -11.14
N MET A 229 -8.02 -4.63 -11.83
CA MET A 229 -9.32 -4.88 -11.22
C MET A 229 -9.60 -6.36 -10.98
N ARG A 230 -9.05 -7.25 -11.81
CA ARG A 230 -9.09 -8.69 -11.57
C ARG A 230 -8.36 -9.04 -10.27
N ILE A 231 -7.10 -8.64 -10.15
CA ILE A 231 -6.26 -8.91 -8.98
C ILE A 231 -6.84 -8.24 -7.73
N ALA A 232 -7.30 -7.00 -7.84
CA ALA A 232 -7.90 -6.29 -6.72
C ALA A 232 -9.17 -6.98 -6.22
N ARG A 233 -10.00 -7.52 -7.12
CA ARG A 233 -11.19 -8.29 -6.76
C ARG A 233 -10.82 -9.60 -6.06
N ASP A 234 -9.89 -10.35 -6.64
CA ASP A 234 -9.44 -11.66 -6.11
C ASP A 234 -8.82 -11.51 -4.71
N ASN A 235 -8.20 -10.37 -4.42
CA ASN A 235 -7.50 -10.10 -3.16
C ASN A 235 -8.23 -9.14 -2.20
N HIS A 236 -9.46 -8.74 -2.54
CA HIS A 236 -10.28 -7.76 -1.81
C HIS A 236 -9.58 -6.41 -1.55
N LEU A 237 -8.78 -5.93 -2.51
CA LEU A 237 -8.07 -4.65 -2.43
C LEU A 237 -9.02 -3.49 -2.79
N LYS A 238 -8.84 -2.36 -2.11
CA LYS A 238 -9.64 -1.14 -2.35
C LYS A 238 -8.98 -0.33 -3.47
N VAL A 239 -9.74 -0.06 -4.54
CA VAL A 239 -9.25 0.74 -5.67
C VAL A 239 -10.12 1.98 -5.82
N LEU A 240 -9.53 3.15 -5.57
CA LEU A 240 -10.10 4.45 -5.92
C LEU A 240 -9.65 4.84 -7.33
N ARG A 241 -10.58 5.27 -8.18
CA ARG A 241 -10.29 5.72 -9.54
C ARG A 241 -10.36 7.25 -9.62
N ILE A 242 -9.33 7.88 -10.19
CA ILE A 242 -9.38 9.29 -10.62
C ILE A 242 -9.47 9.31 -12.14
N SER A 243 -10.55 9.83 -12.69
CA SER A 243 -10.79 9.92 -14.12
C SER A 243 -9.74 10.80 -14.81
N THR A 244 -9.43 10.49 -16.07
CA THR A 244 -8.68 11.40 -16.95
C THR A 244 -9.56 12.52 -17.52
N GLU A 245 -10.89 12.38 -17.40
CA GLU A 245 -11.86 13.37 -17.85
C GLU A 245 -12.17 14.38 -16.73
N GLY A 246 -12.33 15.65 -17.12
CA GLY A 246 -12.66 16.74 -16.20
C GLY A 246 -14.11 16.76 -15.71
N TYR A 247 -14.95 15.86 -16.21
CA TYR A 247 -16.35 15.73 -15.80
C TYR A 247 -16.74 14.26 -15.78
N VAL A 248 -17.37 13.82 -14.69
CA VAL A 248 -17.83 12.44 -14.49
C VAL A 248 -19.34 12.42 -14.28
N ARG A 249 -20.09 11.70 -15.12
CA ARG A 249 -21.54 11.57 -14.94
C ARG A 249 -21.85 10.55 -13.85
N LYS A 250 -23.06 10.65 -13.28
CA LYS A 250 -23.57 9.64 -12.32
C LYS A 250 -23.56 8.22 -12.89
N LEU A 251 -23.81 8.07 -14.19
CA LEU A 251 -23.77 6.76 -14.87
C LEU A 251 -22.35 6.19 -14.90
N ASP A 252 -21.34 7.02 -15.13
CA ASP A 252 -19.93 6.60 -15.17
C ASP A 252 -19.48 6.13 -13.77
N ARG A 253 -19.93 6.81 -12.70
CA ARG A 253 -19.70 6.36 -11.30
C ARG A 253 -20.36 5.01 -11.02
N LEU A 254 -21.59 4.80 -11.49
CA LEU A 254 -22.30 3.52 -11.34
C LEU A 254 -21.54 2.39 -12.06
N GLN A 255 -21.06 2.65 -13.28
CA GLN A 255 -20.28 1.68 -14.05
C GLN A 255 -18.95 1.35 -13.36
N ALA A 256 -18.28 2.34 -12.78
CA ALA A 256 -17.06 2.11 -12.00
C ALA A 256 -17.35 1.21 -10.77
N SER A 257 -18.42 1.48 -10.03
CA SER A 257 -18.84 0.63 -8.92
C SER A 257 -19.12 -0.82 -9.36
N GLN A 258 -19.80 -1.00 -10.50
CA GLN A 258 -20.05 -2.34 -11.09
C GLN A 258 -18.76 -3.07 -11.50
N LYS A 259 -17.70 -2.34 -11.87
CA LYS A 259 -16.36 -2.90 -12.16
C LYS A 259 -15.59 -3.28 -10.89
N GLY A 260 -16.03 -2.82 -9.71
CA GLY A 260 -15.43 -3.10 -8.41
C GLY A 260 -14.59 -1.96 -7.84
N TYR A 261 -14.63 -0.77 -8.44
CA TYR A 261 -13.98 0.41 -7.84
C TYR A 261 -14.73 0.84 -6.58
N LEU A 262 -13.98 1.33 -5.59
CA LEU A 262 -14.52 1.91 -4.37
C LEU A 262 -15.31 3.19 -4.69
N ASP A 263 -14.70 4.07 -5.48
CA ASP A 263 -15.31 5.31 -5.97
C ASP A 263 -14.62 5.78 -7.26
N LEU A 264 -15.25 6.74 -7.95
CA LEU A 264 -14.74 7.41 -9.14
C LEU A 264 -14.80 8.93 -8.95
N LEU A 265 -13.62 9.53 -8.84
CA LEU A 265 -13.42 10.97 -8.83
C LEU A 265 -13.16 11.48 -10.25
N GLU A 266 -13.52 12.74 -10.51
CA GLU A 266 -13.15 13.44 -11.74
C GLU A 266 -11.69 13.89 -11.71
N ARG A 267 -11.10 14.25 -12.85
CA ARG A 267 -9.71 14.72 -12.92
C ARG A 267 -9.47 15.92 -12.00
N ASN A 268 -10.40 16.87 -12.02
CA ASN A 268 -10.32 18.12 -11.28
C ASN A 268 -11.15 18.04 -9.99
N PHE A 269 -10.94 16.98 -9.20
CA PHE A 269 -11.72 16.73 -8.00
C PHE A 269 -11.60 17.87 -6.97
N TYR A 270 -12.63 18.06 -6.14
CA TYR A 270 -12.53 18.86 -4.93
C TYR A 270 -11.72 18.11 -3.87
N LEU A 271 -10.85 18.82 -3.15
CA LEU A 271 -9.97 18.21 -2.15
C LEU A 271 -10.79 17.49 -1.07
N GLU A 272 -11.91 18.09 -0.66
CA GLU A 272 -12.82 17.56 0.34
C GLU A 272 -13.44 16.23 -0.09
N ASP A 273 -13.81 16.10 -1.37
CA ASP A 273 -14.33 14.85 -1.93
C ASP A 273 -13.25 13.76 -1.91
N PHE A 274 -12.01 14.11 -2.26
CA PHE A 274 -10.89 13.19 -2.21
C PHE A 274 -10.60 12.71 -0.78
N VAL A 275 -10.44 13.65 0.17
CA VAL A 275 -10.17 13.36 1.59
C VAL A 275 -11.27 12.46 2.15
N LEU A 276 -12.54 12.81 1.93
CA LEU A 276 -13.68 12.02 2.41
C LEU A 276 -13.65 10.57 1.92
N VAL A 277 -13.33 10.35 0.63
CA VAL A 277 -13.27 9.01 0.06
C VAL A 277 -12.09 8.22 0.61
N VAL A 278 -10.91 8.84 0.72
CA VAL A 278 -9.72 8.18 1.26
C VAL A 278 -9.87 7.85 2.74
N GLU A 279 -10.37 8.77 3.56
CA GLU A 279 -10.61 8.52 4.99
C GLU A 279 -11.66 7.42 5.21
N ARG A 280 -12.70 7.37 4.37
CA ARG A 280 -13.68 6.27 4.40
C ARG A 280 -13.04 4.93 4.02
N ALA A 281 -12.13 4.94 3.03
CA ALA A 281 -11.42 3.75 2.59
C ALA A 281 -10.50 3.21 3.68
N LEU A 282 -9.72 4.09 4.31
CA LEU A 282 -8.70 3.75 5.30
C LEU A 282 -9.25 3.62 6.72
N ARG A 283 -10.46 4.15 6.97
CA ARG A 283 -11.13 4.20 8.30
C ARG A 283 -10.32 4.97 9.34
N THR A 284 -9.62 6.00 8.89
CA THR A 284 -8.81 6.88 9.73
C THR A 284 -8.81 8.27 9.12
N ARG A 285 -8.44 9.27 9.93
CA ARG A 285 -8.26 10.63 9.45
C ARG A 285 -6.89 10.76 8.82
N ILE A 286 -6.82 11.38 7.66
CA ILE A 286 -5.55 11.64 6.96
C ILE A 286 -5.28 13.12 6.79
N TYR A 287 -6.30 13.96 6.95
CA TYR A 287 -6.18 15.39 6.72
C TYR A 287 -7.16 16.14 7.60
N ASP A 288 -6.67 17.10 8.38
CA ASP A 288 -7.57 18.01 9.09
C ASP A 288 -8.01 19.14 8.15
N THR A 289 -9.30 19.16 7.85
CA THR A 289 -9.92 20.27 7.09
C THR A 289 -10.31 21.43 8.01
N SER A 290 -10.25 21.23 9.34
CA SER A 290 -10.60 22.22 10.34
C SER A 290 -9.45 23.20 10.55
N PHE A 291 -9.68 24.44 10.16
CA PHE A 291 -8.81 25.57 10.49
C PHE A 291 -9.01 26.08 11.93
N SER A 292 -9.62 25.28 12.83
CA SER A 292 -10.04 25.71 14.17
C SER A 292 -8.90 26.17 15.08
N GLU A 293 -7.67 25.72 14.80
CA GLU A 293 -6.47 26.13 15.54
C GLU A 293 -5.82 27.39 14.96
N LEU A 294 -6.29 27.86 13.80
CA LEU A 294 -5.82 29.09 13.19
C LEU A 294 -6.63 30.27 13.72
N PRO A 295 -5.97 31.39 14.09
CA PRO A 295 -6.70 32.58 14.51
C PRO A 295 -7.66 33.04 13.41
N GLU A 296 -8.92 33.27 13.78
CA GLU A 296 -9.91 33.98 12.96
C GLU A 296 -9.44 35.43 12.83
N GLU A 297 -8.72 35.73 11.76
CA GLU A 297 -8.19 37.06 11.52
C GLU A 297 -8.56 37.55 10.13
N THR A 298 -8.47 38.87 9.97
CA THR A 298 -8.92 39.61 8.79
C THR A 298 -8.37 39.00 7.49
N PRO A 299 -9.19 38.79 6.45
CA PRO A 299 -8.77 38.21 5.16
C PRO A 299 -7.82 39.11 4.33
N TYR A 300 -7.21 40.10 4.97
CA TYR A 300 -6.52 41.23 4.36
C TYR A 300 -5.15 41.38 4.99
N LEU A 301 -4.11 41.13 4.19
CA LEU A 301 -2.73 41.32 4.61
C LEU A 301 -2.05 42.18 3.55
N ASP A 302 -1.36 43.23 4.00
CA ASP A 302 -0.38 43.94 3.17
C ASP A 302 0.61 42.89 2.60
N CYS A 303 1.05 43.01 1.34
CA CYS A 303 1.99 42.08 0.67
C CYS A 303 3.40 42.07 1.27
N LYS A 304 3.51 42.38 2.56
CA LYS A 304 4.71 42.36 3.39
C LYS A 304 4.72 41.08 4.22
N ARG A 305 5.48 41.10 5.31
CA ARG A 305 5.75 39.97 6.20
C ARG A 305 4.50 39.18 6.63
N GLY A 306 3.37 39.85 6.86
CA GLY A 306 2.14 39.22 7.36
C GLY A 306 1.55 38.15 6.43
N PHE A 307 1.48 38.40 5.11
CA PHE A 307 0.98 37.41 4.15
C PHE A 307 1.85 36.15 4.15
N PHE A 308 3.18 36.32 4.16
CA PHE A 308 4.12 35.20 4.15
C PHE A 308 4.17 34.42 5.46
N GLU A 309 4.12 35.11 6.61
CA GLU A 309 3.99 34.47 7.93
C GLU A 309 2.74 33.59 7.97
N ARG A 310 1.65 34.03 7.33
CA ARG A 310 0.41 33.28 7.25
C ARG A 310 0.50 32.09 6.31
N VAL A 311 1.08 32.25 5.12
CA VAL A 311 1.38 31.14 4.21
C VAL A 311 2.22 30.08 4.92
N GLN A 312 3.26 30.51 5.65
CA GLN A 312 4.10 29.59 6.43
C GLN A 312 3.28 28.86 7.51
N THR A 313 2.36 29.55 8.18
CA THR A 313 1.46 28.90 9.15
C THR A 313 0.65 27.76 8.51
N PHE A 314 0.14 27.94 7.28
CA PHE A 314 -0.58 26.86 6.58
C PHE A 314 0.35 25.70 6.20
N VAL A 315 1.58 26.00 5.78
CA VAL A 315 2.60 24.98 5.49
C VAL A 315 2.96 24.19 6.75
N ASP A 316 3.15 24.86 7.88
CA ASP A 316 3.50 24.22 9.15
C ASP A 316 2.38 23.33 9.68
N ASN A 317 1.12 23.65 9.38
CA ASN A 317 -0.07 22.94 9.85
C ASN A 317 -0.59 21.84 8.91
N GLY A 318 0.16 21.43 7.88
CA GLY A 318 -0.33 20.34 7.01
C GLY A 318 -1.19 20.80 5.83
N LEU A 319 -1.62 22.06 5.80
CA LEU A 319 -2.79 22.48 5.04
C LEU A 319 -2.51 22.70 3.55
N CYS A 320 -3.41 22.23 2.71
CA CYS A 320 -3.40 22.44 1.27
C CYS A 320 -3.97 23.82 0.90
N PHE A 321 -3.32 24.47 -0.05
CA PHE A 321 -3.74 25.74 -0.61
C PHE A 321 -3.08 25.98 -1.97
N SER A 322 -3.59 26.96 -2.70
CA SER A 322 -2.94 27.51 -3.89
C SER A 322 -2.93 29.04 -3.82
N ILE A 323 -1.86 29.65 -4.34
CA ILE A 323 -1.73 31.09 -4.52
C ILE A 323 -1.76 31.39 -6.01
N PHE A 324 -2.75 32.16 -6.44
CA PHE A 324 -2.92 32.60 -7.81
C PHE A 324 -2.44 34.04 -7.92
N SER A 325 -1.40 34.29 -8.71
CA SER A 325 -0.85 35.62 -8.92
C SER A 325 -1.38 36.19 -10.23
N PHE A 326 -2.05 37.34 -10.16
CA PHE A 326 -2.64 38.03 -11.30
C PHE A 326 -2.02 39.40 -11.47
N ARG A 327 -1.87 39.84 -12.72
CA ARG A 327 -1.75 41.26 -13.04
C ARG A 327 -3.16 41.82 -13.18
N THR A 328 -3.50 42.85 -12.41
CA THR A 328 -4.85 43.41 -12.32
C THR A 328 -4.81 44.94 -12.45
N PRO A 329 -4.72 45.49 -13.67
CA PRO A 329 -4.62 46.94 -13.87
C PRO A 329 -5.89 47.70 -13.46
N GLY A 330 -7.05 47.03 -13.45
CA GLY A 330 -8.34 47.60 -13.05
C GLY A 330 -8.53 47.67 -11.54
N ILE A 331 -7.78 46.87 -10.76
CA ILE A 331 -7.75 46.96 -9.30
C ILE A 331 -6.74 48.06 -8.93
N THR A 332 -7.21 49.12 -8.27
CA THR A 332 -6.39 50.30 -7.95
C THR A 332 -6.05 50.45 -6.47
N CYS A 333 -6.71 49.71 -5.58
CA CYS A 333 -6.45 49.72 -4.14
C CYS A 333 -6.82 48.37 -3.52
N LEU A 334 -6.30 48.12 -2.32
CA LEU A 334 -6.56 46.89 -1.57
C LEU A 334 -8.06 46.66 -1.33
N GLU A 335 -8.87 47.69 -1.04
CA GLU A 335 -10.30 47.56 -0.79
C GLU A 335 -11.08 46.95 -1.96
N ASN A 336 -10.67 47.23 -3.20
CA ASN A 336 -11.27 46.65 -4.39
C ASN A 336 -10.94 45.15 -4.52
N ALA A 337 -9.75 44.75 -4.09
CA ALA A 337 -9.34 43.35 -4.04
C ALA A 337 -10.05 42.57 -2.92
N GLN A 338 -10.44 43.22 -1.82
CA GLN A 338 -11.04 42.56 -0.65
C GLN A 338 -12.32 41.79 -0.95
N VAL A 339 -13.11 42.27 -1.91
CA VAL A 339 -14.38 41.63 -2.34
C VAL A 339 -14.12 40.23 -2.92
N LEU A 340 -12.89 39.94 -3.35
CA LEU A 340 -12.50 38.64 -3.86
C LEU A 340 -12.33 37.61 -2.73
N ALA A 341 -11.99 37.99 -1.50
CA ALA A 341 -11.89 37.05 -0.37
C ALA A 341 -13.30 36.69 0.14
N GLY A 342 -13.90 35.66 -0.45
CA GLY A 342 -15.31 35.31 -0.24
C GLY A 342 -15.55 34.03 0.57
N ARG A 343 -14.53 33.18 0.73
CA ARG A 343 -14.60 31.97 1.57
C ARG A 343 -13.81 32.19 2.85
N PRO A 344 -14.18 31.52 3.96
CA PRO A 344 -13.35 31.51 5.15
C PRO A 344 -11.91 31.12 4.80
N TYR A 345 -10.93 31.82 5.37
CA TYR A 345 -9.50 31.57 5.20
C TYR A 345 -8.91 31.84 3.80
N ASP A 346 -9.72 32.20 2.80
CA ASP A 346 -9.20 32.82 1.59
C ASP A 346 -8.64 34.21 1.94
N MET A 347 -7.51 34.56 1.34
CA MET A 347 -6.84 35.84 1.60
C MET A 347 -6.44 36.50 0.29
N VAL A 348 -6.36 37.82 0.31
CA VAL A 348 -5.82 38.59 -0.81
C VAL A 348 -4.68 39.47 -0.33
N CYS A 349 -3.62 39.53 -1.13
CA CYS A 349 -2.59 40.55 -1.02
C CYS A 349 -2.50 41.26 -2.37
N TYR A 350 -2.43 42.58 -2.35
CA TYR A 350 -2.30 43.41 -3.54
C TYR A 350 -1.10 44.33 -3.44
N ASP A 351 -0.25 44.33 -4.46
CA ASP A 351 0.86 45.27 -4.62
C ASP A 351 0.48 46.36 -5.63
N GLU A 352 0.27 47.56 -5.11
CA GLU A 352 -0.08 48.77 -5.87
C GLU A 352 1.00 49.17 -6.90
N TYR A 353 2.28 48.90 -6.64
CA TYR A 353 3.36 49.32 -7.53
C TYR A 353 3.45 48.46 -8.79
N SER A 354 3.26 47.15 -8.64
CA SER A 354 3.32 46.18 -9.74
C SER A 354 1.95 45.86 -10.34
N HIS A 355 0.87 46.37 -9.74
CA HIS A 355 -0.51 45.99 -10.03
C HIS A 355 -0.72 44.47 -9.95
N THR A 356 -0.09 43.84 -8.96
CA THR A 356 -0.12 42.39 -8.78
C THR A 356 -1.02 42.01 -7.63
N LEU A 357 -2.02 41.19 -7.91
CA LEU A 357 -2.91 40.58 -6.93
C LEU A 357 -2.51 39.13 -6.68
N LYS A 358 -2.23 38.77 -5.43
CA LYS A 358 -2.07 37.39 -4.97
C LYS A 358 -3.35 36.94 -4.27
N PHE A 359 -4.05 36.00 -4.90
CA PHE A 359 -5.23 35.35 -4.35
C PHE A 359 -4.84 34.04 -3.69
N PHE A 360 -4.86 33.98 -2.36
CA PHE A 360 -4.66 32.76 -1.59
C PHE A 360 -6.00 32.03 -1.43
N ALA A 361 -6.04 30.79 -1.90
CA ALA A 361 -7.21 29.94 -1.85
C ALA A 361 -6.94 28.74 -0.92
N ALA A 362 -7.60 28.71 0.24
CA ALA A 362 -7.50 27.59 1.17
C ALA A 362 -8.22 26.35 0.61
N ASN A 363 -7.66 25.15 0.84
CA ASN A 363 -8.17 23.85 0.37
C ASN A 363 -8.49 23.78 -1.14
N LEU A 364 -7.89 24.65 -1.95
CA LEU A 364 -8.06 24.65 -3.39
C LEU A 364 -6.75 24.26 -4.06
N LEU A 365 -6.84 23.39 -5.07
CA LEU A 365 -5.72 22.94 -5.89
C LEU A 365 -5.68 23.70 -7.22
N ALA A 366 -4.51 23.72 -7.86
CA ALA A 366 -4.25 24.46 -9.10
C ALA A 366 -5.18 24.05 -10.25
N HIS A 367 -5.60 22.78 -10.33
CA HIS A 367 -6.53 22.33 -11.38
C HIS A 367 -7.91 22.99 -11.32
N ASN A 368 -8.23 23.71 -10.24
CA ASN A 368 -9.43 24.51 -10.08
C ASN A 368 -9.24 26.01 -10.43
N ALA A 369 -8.13 26.38 -11.09
CA ALA A 369 -7.80 27.77 -11.47
C ALA A 369 -8.94 28.51 -12.17
N ALA A 370 -9.67 27.85 -13.07
CA ALA A 370 -10.76 28.46 -13.82
C ALA A 370 -11.91 29.00 -12.94
N LEU A 371 -12.05 28.54 -11.69
CA LEU A 371 -13.01 29.10 -10.73
C LEU A 371 -12.52 30.44 -10.17
N VAL A 372 -11.22 30.52 -9.86
CA VAL A 372 -10.57 31.73 -9.33
C VAL A 372 -10.43 32.77 -10.44
N GLU A 373 -9.97 32.38 -11.63
CA GLU A 373 -9.86 33.27 -12.79
C GLU A 373 -11.19 33.94 -13.11
N ARG A 374 -12.30 33.19 -13.16
CA ARG A 374 -13.64 33.76 -13.39
C ARG A 374 -14.03 34.78 -12.32
N LYS A 375 -13.61 34.57 -11.07
CA LYS A 375 -13.90 35.48 -9.97
C LYS A 375 -13.10 36.78 -10.09
N VAL A 376 -11.82 36.67 -10.45
CA VAL A 376 -10.95 37.83 -10.66
C VAL A 376 -11.37 38.61 -11.90
N LEU A 377 -11.62 37.93 -13.03
CA LEU A 377 -12.10 38.54 -14.28
C LEU A 377 -13.45 39.24 -14.15
N ALA A 378 -14.31 38.78 -13.24
CA ALA A 378 -15.57 39.47 -12.94
C ALA A 378 -15.35 40.83 -12.26
N SER A 379 -14.23 41.02 -11.58
CA SER A 379 -13.85 42.27 -10.92
C SER A 379 -12.93 43.14 -11.78
N ASP A 380 -12.05 42.51 -12.56
CA ASP A 380 -11.14 43.15 -13.51
C ASP A 380 -11.07 42.34 -14.81
N PRO A 381 -11.83 42.71 -15.85
CA PRO A 381 -11.86 41.99 -17.13
C PRO A 381 -10.51 41.92 -17.85
N ASP A 382 -9.58 42.82 -17.53
CA ASP A 382 -8.24 42.88 -18.12
C ASP A 382 -7.21 42.12 -17.27
N ALA A 383 -7.64 41.38 -16.26
CA ALA A 383 -6.76 40.60 -15.40
C ALA A 383 -6.07 39.45 -16.17
N GLU A 384 -4.77 39.28 -15.91
CA GLU A 384 -3.93 38.25 -16.50
C GLU A 384 -3.38 37.34 -15.40
N LEU A 385 -3.63 36.03 -15.48
CA LEU A 385 -3.03 35.06 -14.57
C LEU A 385 -1.54 34.89 -14.92
N LEU A 386 -0.66 35.23 -13.98
CA LEU A 386 0.79 35.18 -14.15
C LEU A 386 1.37 33.84 -13.70
N ALA A 387 0.94 33.36 -12.53
CA ALA A 387 1.48 32.16 -11.91
C ALA A 387 0.48 31.52 -10.94
N ILE A 388 0.60 30.21 -10.77
CA ILE A 388 -0.07 29.45 -9.70
C ILE A 388 1.02 28.76 -8.91
N GLN A 389 0.99 28.90 -7.59
CA GLN A 389 1.88 28.17 -6.69
C GLN A 389 1.05 27.34 -5.71
N GLU A 390 1.42 26.08 -5.50
CA GLU A 390 0.73 25.16 -4.59
C GLU A 390 1.52 24.93 -3.30
N ALA A 391 0.82 24.52 -2.24
CA ALA A 391 1.40 24.32 -0.91
C ALA A 391 2.67 23.45 -0.88
N HIS A 392 2.76 22.45 -1.77
CA HIS A 392 3.92 21.56 -1.87
C HIS A 392 5.20 22.26 -2.35
N GLU A 393 5.08 23.35 -3.11
CA GLU A 393 6.21 24.13 -3.63
C GLU A 393 6.83 25.00 -2.53
N PHE A 394 6.01 25.61 -1.67
CA PHE A 394 6.48 26.41 -0.54
C PHE A 394 7.26 25.56 0.48
N ARG A 395 6.84 24.30 0.72
CA ARG A 395 7.58 23.36 1.58
C ARG A 395 8.95 23.00 1.02
N ALA A 396 9.10 22.91 -0.30
CA ALA A 396 10.38 22.65 -0.94
C ALA A 396 11.35 23.84 -0.86
N GLY A 397 10.96 24.94 -0.19
CA GLY A 397 11.77 26.15 -0.03
C GLY A 397 11.75 27.04 -1.27
N ILE A 398 10.78 26.87 -2.19
CA ILE A 398 10.61 27.75 -3.33
C ILE A 398 10.08 29.09 -2.79
N PRO A 399 10.86 30.19 -2.88
CA PRO A 399 10.40 31.49 -2.43
C PRO A 399 9.28 31.97 -3.35
N VAL A 400 8.40 32.79 -2.79
CA VAL A 400 7.33 33.42 -3.57
C VAL A 400 7.97 34.42 -4.52
N GLU A 401 7.88 34.21 -5.82
CA GLU A 401 8.33 35.22 -6.78
C GLU A 401 7.43 36.46 -6.64
N CYS A 402 8.07 37.62 -6.48
CA CYS A 402 7.41 38.92 -6.41
C CYS A 402 7.16 39.45 -7.81
#